data_AF-A0A0S8J6E3-F1
#
_entry.id   AF-A0A0S8J6E3-F1
#
_cell.length_a   1.000
_cell.length_b   1.000
_cell.length_c   1.000
_cell.angle_alpha   90.00
_cell.angle_beta   90.00
_cell.angle_gamma   90.00
#
_symmetry.space_group_name_H-M   'P 1'
#
loop_
_entity.id
_entity.type
_entity.pdbx_description
1 polymer ?
#
loop_
_entity_poly.entity_id
_entity_poly.type
_entity_poly.pdbx_seq_one_letter_code
_entity_poly.pdbx_strand_id
1 'polypeptide(L)' 'MNMKLFVIFFGLIGATLIAGHASQPNKLILIADGLSSYEIFVSESAFPTTRLAAHELQHYLAQSTGVELPIVTHPT' A
#
# COMPACT_ATOMS: atom_id res chain seq x y z
N MET A 1 51.95 21.28 22.38
CA MET A 1 50.48 21.12 22.42
C MET A 1 50.12 20.03 21.42
N ASN A 2 49.72 18.86 21.90
CA ASN A 2 49.94 17.59 21.19
C ASN A 2 48.72 17.21 20.32
N MET A 3 48.96 17.04 19.01
CA MET A 3 47.97 16.74 17.95
C MET A 3 47.25 15.37 18.07
N LYS A 4 47.48 14.64 19.17
CA LYS A 4 46.75 13.40 19.50
C LYS A 4 45.46 13.67 20.28
N LEU A 5 45.31 14.86 20.86
CA LEU A 5 44.15 15.22 21.69
C LEU A 5 42.91 15.57 20.85
N PHE A 6 43.10 15.94 19.58
CA PHE A 6 42.00 16.31 18.68
C PHE A 6 41.29 15.09 18.04
N VAL A 7 41.98 13.96 17.93
CA VAL A 7 41.45 12.74 17.28
C VAL A 7 40.39 12.05 18.18
N ILE A 8 40.46 12.25 19.49
CA ILE A 8 39.55 11.62 20.46
C ILE A 8 38.16 12.29 20.46
N PHE A 9 38.08 13.58 20.14
CA PHE A 9 36.80 14.32 20.15
C PHE A 9 35.94 14.14 18.88
N PHE A 10 36.54 13.72 17.76
CA PHE A 10 35.79 13.48 16.51
C PHE A 10 35.24 12.05 16.37
N GLY A 11 35.61 11.14 17.27
CA GLY A 11 35.24 9.72 17.18
C GLY A 11 33.83 9.35 17.67
N LEU A 12 33.10 10.27 18.31
CA LEU A 12 31.85 9.94 19.02
C LEU A 12 30.56 10.47 18.38
N ILE A 13 30.64 11.24 17.29
CA ILE A 13 29.46 11.86 16.64
C ILE A 13 29.03 11.08 15.36
N GLY A 14 29.61 9.90 15.12
CA GLY A 14 29.31 9.09 13.93
C GLY A 14 28.23 8.01 14.09
N ALA A 15 27.69 7.78 15.29
CA ALA A 15 27.02 6.51 15.61
C ALA A 15 25.50 6.57 15.89
N THR A 16 24.80 7.67 15.61
CA THR A 16 23.37 7.81 16.02
C THR A 16 22.37 8.09 14.90
N LEU A 17 22.69 7.78 13.65
CA LEU A 17 21.71 7.84 12.55
C LEU A 17 21.57 6.47 11.86
N ILE A 18 21.27 5.42 12.62
CA ILE A 18 20.48 4.33 12.06
C ILE A 18 19.03 4.85 12.03
N ALA A 19 18.75 5.71 11.05
CA ALA A 19 17.38 6.04 10.70
C ALA A 19 16.74 4.72 10.27
N GLY A 20 15.91 4.15 11.15
CA GLY A 20 15.04 3.05 10.78
C GLY A 20 14.29 3.49 9.54
N HIS A 21 14.58 2.84 8.41
CA HIS A 21 13.76 2.97 7.22
C HIS A 21 12.46 2.29 7.60
N ALA A 22 11.56 3.04 8.23
CA ALA A 22 10.18 2.64 8.38
C ALA A 22 9.69 2.49 6.94
N SER A 23 9.67 1.25 6.45
CA SER A 23 9.05 0.88 5.19
C SER A 23 7.68 1.51 5.21
N GLN A 24 7.50 2.59 4.44
CA GLN A 24 6.20 3.21 4.31
C GLN A 24 5.25 2.08 3.91
N PRO A 25 4.13 1.87 4.64
CA PRO A 25 3.19 0.83 4.29
C PRO A 25 2.86 1.05 2.82
N ASN A 26 3.11 0.03 2.00
CA ASN A 26 2.94 0.13 0.56
C ASN A 26 1.50 0.55 0.30
N LYS A 27 1.30 1.84 -0.01
CA LYS A 27 -0.03 2.44 -0.04
C LYS A 27 -0.71 1.87 -1.27
N LEU A 28 -1.64 0.94 -1.06
CA LEU A 28 -2.43 0.38 -2.14
C LEU A 28 -3.38 1.46 -2.67
N ILE A 29 -3.16 1.88 -3.91
CA ILE A 29 -4.05 2.80 -4.62
C ILE A 29 -4.86 1.95 -5.59
N LEU A 30 -6.14 1.73 -5.26
CA LEU A 30 -7.03 0.96 -6.12
C LEU A 30 -7.41 1.74 -7.38
N ILE A 31 -7.59 3.05 -7.26
CA ILE A 31 -8.12 3.90 -8.31
C ILE A 31 -7.31 5.20 -8.30
N ALA A 32 -6.72 5.55 -9.44
CA ALA A 32 -5.96 6.78 -9.66
C ALA A 32 -6.33 7.36 -11.03
N ASP A 33 -6.47 8.68 -11.12
CA ASP A 33 -6.74 9.38 -12.37
C ASP A 33 -7.97 8.87 -13.14
N GLY A 34 -8.99 8.41 -12.41
CA GLY A 34 -10.21 7.82 -12.99
C GLY A 34 -10.00 6.45 -13.64
N LEU A 35 -8.92 5.75 -13.29
CA LEU A 35 -8.56 4.45 -13.84
C LEU A 35 -8.21 3.45 -12.73
N SER A 36 -8.43 2.16 -13.02
CA SER A 36 -8.02 1.05 -12.16
C SER A 36 -7.57 -0.14 -13.01
N SER A 37 -6.52 -0.82 -12.55
CA SER A 37 -6.10 -2.12 -13.07
C SER A 37 -6.51 -3.28 -12.15
N TYR A 38 -7.37 -3.02 -11.16
CA TYR A 38 -7.81 -4.01 -10.19
C TYR A 38 -9.19 -4.56 -10.53
N GLU A 39 -9.42 -5.79 -10.09
CA GLU A 39 -10.66 -6.53 -10.27
C GLU A 39 -11.16 -7.03 -8.90
N ILE A 40 -12.48 -7.18 -8.77
CA ILE A 40 -13.10 -7.80 -7.59
C ILE A 40 -13.26 -9.29 -7.89
N PHE A 41 -12.34 -10.11 -7.40
CA PHE A 41 -12.43 -11.56 -7.57
C PHE A 41 -13.46 -12.18 -6.61
N VAL A 42 -14.38 -12.96 -7.15
CA VAL A 42 -15.34 -13.77 -6.40
C VAL A 42 -15.34 -15.19 -6.94
N SER A 43 -14.96 -16.17 -6.11
CA SER A 43 -14.99 -17.58 -6.48
C SER A 43 -16.38 -18.02 -6.96
N GLU A 44 -16.44 -18.91 -7.96
CA GLU A 44 -17.68 -19.54 -8.41
C GLU A 44 -18.41 -20.26 -7.25
N SER A 45 -17.64 -20.80 -6.29
CA SER A 45 -18.16 -21.48 -5.10
C SER A 45 -18.55 -20.53 -3.95
N ALA A 46 -18.46 -19.21 -4.13
CA ALA A 46 -18.76 -18.25 -3.08
C ALA A 46 -20.23 -18.33 -2.65
N PHE A 47 -20.48 -18.04 -1.37
CA PHE A 47 -21.84 -17.94 -0.85
C PHE A 47 -22.60 -16.79 -1.53
N PRO A 48 -23.94 -16.87 -1.64
CA PRO A 48 -24.76 -15.78 -2.19
C PRO A 48 -24.52 -14.42 -1.49
N THR A 49 -24.27 -14.43 -0.19
CA THR A 49 -23.96 -13.24 0.61
C THR A 49 -22.62 -12.61 0.22
N THR A 50 -21.62 -13.41 -0.14
CA THR A 50 -20.32 -12.91 -0.63
C THR A 50 -20.47 -12.25 -2.00
N ARG A 51 -21.28 -12.82 -2.90
CA ARG A 51 -21.61 -12.17 -4.18
C ARG A 51 -22.33 -10.84 -3.97
N LEU A 52 -23.31 -10.80 -3.05
CA LEU A 52 -23.98 -9.56 -2.71
C LEU A 52 -22.99 -8.50 -2.21
N ALA A 53 -22.11 -8.86 -1.28
CA ALA A 53 -21.09 -7.95 -0.77
C ALA A 53 -20.14 -7.44 -1.87
N ALA A 54 -19.80 -8.28 -2.86
CA ALA A 54 -18.99 -7.86 -3.99
C ALA A 54 -19.71 -6.83 -4.88
N HIS A 55 -21.01 -7.03 -5.14
CA HIS A 55 -21.82 -6.06 -5.88
C HIS A 55 -21.99 -4.74 -5.12
N GLU A 56 -22.21 -4.79 -3.80
CA GLU A 56 -22.27 -3.59 -2.97
C GLU A 56 -20.94 -2.84 -2.97
N LEU A 57 -19.81 -3.54 -2.84
CA LEU A 57 -18.47 -2.95 -2.93
C LEU A 57 -18.26 -2.27 -4.28
N GLN A 58 -18.54 -2.97 -5.39
CA GLN A 58 -18.45 -2.41 -6.74
C GLN A 58 -19.30 -1.15 -6.89
N HIS A 59 -20.55 -1.20 -6.42
CA HIS A 59 -21.48 -0.08 -6.48
C HIS A 59 -20.93 1.14 -5.75
N TYR A 60 -20.48 0.99 -4.50
CA TYR A 60 -19.98 2.11 -3.71
C TYR A 60 -18.63 2.64 -4.22
N LEU A 61 -17.77 1.80 -4.80
CA LEU A 61 -16.55 2.25 -5.48
C LEU A 61 -16.90 3.10 -6.72
N ALA A 62 -17.83 2.63 -7.56
CA ALA A 62 -18.29 3.38 -8.72
C ALA A 62 -18.93 4.71 -8.33
N GLN A 63 -19.76 4.74 -7.28
CA GLN A 63 -20.36 5.98 -6.78
C GLN A 63 -19.34 6.98 -6.23
N SER A 64 -18.31 6.50 -5.53
CA SER A 64 -17.34 7.38 -4.87
C SER A 64 -16.23 7.86 -5.81
N THR A 65 -15.90 7.10 -6.84
CA THR A 65 -14.73 7.36 -7.69
C THR A 65 -15.04 7.55 -9.17
N GLY A 66 -16.24 7.19 -9.61
CA GLY A 66 -16.64 7.16 -11.02
C GLY A 66 -16.10 5.96 -11.81
N VAL A 67 -15.35 5.04 -11.16
CA VAL A 67 -14.75 3.87 -11.80
C VAL A 67 -15.42 2.59 -11.33
N GLU A 68 -15.90 1.80 -12.28
CA GLU A 68 -16.47 0.48 -12.02
C GLU A 68 -15.38 -0.59 -12.10
N LEU A 69 -15.07 -1.24 -10.97
CA LEU A 69 -14.16 -2.38 -10.96
C LEU A 69 -14.91 -3.64 -11.39
N PRO A 70 -14.40 -4.44 -12.34
CA PRO A 70 -15.10 -5.64 -12.80
C PRO A 70 -15.13 -6.70 -11.69
N ILE A 71 -16.25 -7.39 -11.55
CA ILE A 71 -16.35 -8.59 -10.72
C ILE A 71 -16.05 -9.81 -11.60
N VAL A 72 -15.05 -10.60 -11.24
CA VAL A 72 -14.56 -11.74 -12.03
C VAL A 72 -14.54 -13.03 -11.22
N THR A 73 -14.74 -14.17 -11.88
CA THR A 73 -14.56 -15.50 -11.28
C THR A 73 -13.18 -16.09 -11.51
N HIS A 74 -12.37 -15.42 -12.33
CA HIS A 74 -10.98 -15.75 -12.65
C HIS A 74 -10.22 -14.42 -12.82
N PRO A 75 -9.13 -14.19 -12.08
CA PRO A 75 -8.34 -12.97 -12.22
C PRO A 75 -7.58 -12.97 -13.55
N THR A 76 -7.45 -11.80 -14.16
CA THR A 76 -6.69 -11.58 -15.40
C THR A 76 -5.17 -11.61 -15.18
#